data_AF-A0A8T6DQV4-F1
#
_entry.id   AF-A0A8T6DQV4-F1
#
_cell.length_a   1.000
_cell.length_b   1.000
_cell.length_c   1.000
_cell.angle_alpha   90.00
_cell.angle_beta   90.00
_cell.angle_gamma   90.00
#
_symmetry.space_group_name_H-M   'P 1'
#
loop_
_entity.id
_entity.type
_entity.pdbx_description
1 polymer ?
#
loop_
_entity_poly.entity_id
_entity_poly.type
_entity_poly.pdbx_seq_one_letter_code
_entity_poly.pdbx_strand_id
1 'polypeptide(L)' 'MQQPENIIPMVIETGARGERAYDIYSMLLKERIVYLGTPINDKVSNLIVAQLLYLEPEDPDKDINLYVNSP' A
#
# COMPACT_ATOMS: atom_id res chain seq x y z
N MET A 1 14.26 19.94 14.47
CA MET A 1 13.08 19.16 14.88
C MET A 1 13.36 17.72 14.48
N GLN A 2 13.56 16.83 15.45
CA GLN A 2 13.62 15.40 15.15
C GLN A 2 12.22 15.03 14.67
N GLN A 3 12.08 14.76 13.37
CA GLN A 3 10.85 14.15 12.86
C GLN A 3 10.72 12.83 13.61
N PRO A 4 9.56 12.53 14.24
CA PRO A 4 9.35 11.20 14.78
C PRO A 4 9.72 10.23 13.66
N GLU A 5 10.55 9.23 13.96
CA GLU A 5 10.82 8.17 12.99
C GLU A 5 9.49 7.74 12.40
N ASN A 6 9.43 7.51 11.09
CA ASN A 6 8.25 7.04 10.38
C ASN A 6 7.86 5.66 10.95
N ILE A 7 7.22 5.63 12.12
CA ILE A 7 6.68 4.44 12.74
C ILE A 7 5.45 4.14 11.90
N ILE A 8 5.64 3.26 10.93
CA ILE A 8 4.54 2.70 10.16
C ILE A 8 3.82 1.72 11.10
N PRO A 9 2.54 1.95 11.43
CA PRO A 9 1.80 1.05 12.30
C PRO A 9 1.72 -0.36 11.70
N MET A 10 1.77 -1.36 12.57
CA MET A 10 1.57 -2.77 12.21
C MET A 10 0.13 -3.18 12.57
N VAL A 11 -0.47 -3.99 11.71
CA VAL A 11 -1.80 -4.58 11.87
C VAL A 11 -1.65 -6.10 11.93
N ILE A 12 -2.34 -6.73 12.88
CA ILE A 12 -2.37 -8.19 13.03
C ILE A 12 -3.70 -8.71 12.49
N GLU A 13 -3.64 -9.64 11.55
CA GLU A 13 -4.79 -10.36 11.02
C GLU A 13 -4.79 -11.80 11.55
N THR A 14 -5.84 -12.16 12.28
CA THR A 14 -6.01 -13.50 12.85
C THR A 14 -6.86 -14.36 11.90
N GLY A 15 -6.32 -15.48 11.42
CA GLY A 15 -7.03 -16.43 10.58
C GLY A 15 -6.92 -17.87 11.09
N ALA A 16 -7.63 -18.80 10.43
CA ALA A 16 -7.65 -20.22 10.80
C ALA A 16 -6.27 -20.92 10.77
N ARG A 17 -5.27 -20.31 10.11
CA ARG A 17 -3.89 -20.82 10.02
C ARG A 17 -2.89 -20.05 10.91
N GLY A 18 -3.38 -19.17 11.79
CA GLY A 18 -2.55 -18.35 12.70
C GLY A 18 -2.66 -16.85 12.44
N GLU A 19 -1.77 -16.10 13.07
CA GLU A 19 -1.68 -14.63 12.95
C GLU A 19 -0.68 -14.22 11.87
N ARG A 20 -1.05 -13.21 11.08
CA ARG A 20 -0.13 -12.54 10.14
C ARG A 20 -0.04 -11.07 10.48
N ALA A 21 1.16 -10.54 10.52
CA ALA A 21 1.42 -9.12 10.76
C ALA A 21 1.77 -8.43 9.44
N TYR A 22 1.10 -7.31 9.17
CA TYR A 22 1.32 -6.46 8.02
C TYR A 22 1.59 -5.04 8.49
N ASP A 23 2.45 -4.29 7.80
CA ASP A 23 2.40 -2.84 7.95
C ASP A 23 1.11 -2.30 7.31
N ILE A 24 0.68 -1.10 7.72
CA ILE A 24 -0.61 -0.55 7.26
C ILE A 24 -0.67 -0.40 5.73
N TYR A 25 0.43 -0.09 5.04
CA TYR A 25 0.43 0.04 3.58
C TYR A 25 0.32 -1.31 2.89
N SER A 26 0.98 -2.34 3.42
CA SER A 26 0.81 -3.73 2.96
C SER A 26 -0.63 -4.22 3.15
N MET A 27 -1.28 -3.84 4.25
CA MET A 27 -2.70 -4.15 4.48
C MET A 27 -3.61 -3.44 3.46
N LEU A 28 -3.37 -2.15 3.19
CA LEU A 28 -4.11 -1.40 2.16
C LEU A 28 -3.93 -2.00 0.76
N LEU A 29 -2.69 -2.37 0.39
CA LEU A 29 -2.42 -2.96 -0.91
C LEU A 29 -3.15 -4.30 -1.09
N LYS A 30 -3.21 -5.13 -0.04
CA LYS A 30 -4.00 -6.36 -0.04
C LYS A 30 -5.50 -6.10 -0.31
N GLU A 31 -6.02 -5.01 0.22
CA GLU A 31 -7.40 -4.53 -0.05
C GLU A 31 -7.53 -3.74 -1.36
N ARG A 32 -6.52 -3.81 -2.25
CA ARG A 32 -6.46 -3.13 -3.56
C ARG A 32 -6.50 -1.60 -3.46
N ILE A 33 -5.97 -1.06 -2.37
CA ILE A 33 -5.85 0.38 -2.13
C ILE A 33 -4.38 0.78 -2.32
N VAL A 34 -4.13 1.68 -3.27
CA VAL A 34 -2.81 2.29 -3.53
C VAL A 34 -2.84 3.74 -3.06
N TYR A 35 -1.86 4.15 -2.26
CA TYR A 35 -1.78 5.51 -1.71
C TYR A 35 -0.53 6.25 -2.24
N LEU A 36 -0.75 7.40 -2.87
CA LEU A 36 0.28 8.32 -3.32
C LEU A 36 0.29 9.54 -2.38
N GLY A 37 1.13 9.49 -1.34
CA GLY A 37 1.23 10.52 -0.31
C GLY A 37 2.43 11.46 -0.44
N THR A 38 3.18 11.38 -1.54
CA THR A 38 4.46 12.08 -1.72
C THR A 38 4.51 12.77 -3.09
N PRO A 39 5.40 13.78 -3.27
CA PRO A 39 5.63 14.37 -4.59
C PRO A 39 6.03 13.32 -5.62
N ILE A 40 5.49 13.43 -6.82
CA ILE A 40 5.80 12.50 -7.91
C ILE A 40 7.22 12.74 -8.42
N ASN A 41 8.03 11.70 -8.36
CA ASN A 41 9.31 11.59 -9.05
C ASN A 41 9.45 10.19 -9.65
N ASP A 42 10.52 9.94 -10.40
CA ASP A 42 10.71 8.67 -11.12
C ASP A 42 10.62 7.45 -10.19
N LYS A 43 11.15 7.54 -8.97
CA LYS A 43 11.10 6.42 -8.00
C LYS A 43 9.67 6.16 -7.53
N VAL A 44 8.95 7.21 -7.15
CA VAL A 44 7.56 7.12 -6.69
C VAL A 44 6.67 6.61 -7.83
N SER A 45 6.84 7.14 -9.04
CA SER A 45 6.11 6.69 -10.22
C SER A 45 6.32 5.20 -10.49
N ASN A 46 7.57 4.74 -10.48
CA ASN A 46 7.88 3.32 -10.68
C ASN A 46 7.27 2.42 -9.60
N LEU A 47 7.24 2.86 -8.34
CA LEU A 47 6.60 2.13 -7.25
C LEU A 47 5.08 2.02 -7.42
N ILE A 48 4.42 3.11 -7.82
CA ILE A 48 2.97 3.09 -8.09
C ILE A 48 2.66 2.16 -9.26
N VAL A 49 3.41 2.25 -10.37
CA VAL A 49 3.23 1.36 -11.52
C VAL A 49 3.43 -0.11 -11.13
N ALA A 50 4.45 -0.43 -10.32
CA ALA A 50 4.66 -1.79 -9.84
C ALA A 50 3.48 -2.31 -8.97
N GLN A 51 2.90 -1.47 -8.11
CA GLN A 51 1.73 -1.83 -7.30
C GLN A 51 0.50 -2.08 -8.17
N LEU A 52 0.26 -1.28 -9.20
CA LEU A 52 -0.86 -1.48 -10.12
C LEU A 52 -0.72 -2.79 -10.91
N LEU A 53 0.46 -3.05 -11.47
CA LEU A 53 0.74 -4.30 -12.20
C LEU A 53 0.71 -5.54 -11.30
N TYR A 54 1.04 -5.39 -10.02
CA TYR A 54 0.92 -6.46 -9.04
C TYR A 54 -0.55 -6.82 -8.76
N LEU A 55 -1.44 -5.83 -8.71
CA LEU A 55 -2.87 -6.04 -8.41
C LEU A 55 -3.70 -6.52 -9.60
N GLU A 56 -3.28 -6.20 -10.83
CA GLU A 56 -3.99 -6.56 -12.06
C GLU A 56 -4.28 -8.07 -12.19
N PRO A 57 -3.30 -8.99 -12.05
CA PRO A 57 -3.56 -10.43 -12.20
C PRO A 57 -4.23 -11.10 -10.99
N GLU A 58 -4.19 -10.49 -9.80
CA GLU A 58 -4.80 -11.07 -8.58
C GLU A 58 -6.32 -11.15 -8.67
N ASP A 59 -6.95 -10.12 -9.27
CA ASP A 59 -8.39 -10.07 -9.50
C ASP A 59 -8.69 -9.01 -10.58
N PRO A 60 -8.72 -9.38 -11.88
CA PRO A 60 -8.81 -8.43 -12.99
C PRO A 60 -10.17 -7.76 -13.10
N ASP A 61 -11.21 -8.33 -12.47
CA ASP A 61 -12.57 -7.78 -12.49
C ASP A 61 -12.83 -6.80 -11.34
N LYS A 62 -11.93 -6.72 -10.36
CA LYS A 62 -12.04 -5.78 -9.23
C LYS A 62 -11.30 -4.48 -9.50
N ASP A 63 -11.96 -3.38 -9.18
CA ASP A 63 -11.37 -2.05 -9.21
C ASP A 63 -10.14 -1.94 -8.28
N ILE A 64 -9.26 -1.01 -8.62
CA ILE A 64 -8.14 -0.56 -7.79
C ILE A 64 -8.45 0.86 -7.33
N ASN A 65 -8.41 1.10 -6.02
CA ASN A 65 -8.65 2.41 -5.46
C ASN A 65 -7.33 3.17 -5.30
N LEU A 66 -7.11 4.20 -6.11
CA LEU A 66 -5.95 5.08 -5.99
C LEU A 66 -6.31 6.35 -5.21
N TYR A 67 -5.73 6.51 -4.03
CA TYR A 67 -5.86 7.72 -3.22
C TYR A 67 -4.64 8.61 -3.42
N VAL A 68 -4.88 9.85 -3.86
CA VAL A 68 -3.82 10.81 -4.20
C VAL A 68 -3.83 11.98 -3.22
N ASN A 69 -2.69 12.17 -2.58
CA ASN A 69 -2.35 13.31 -1.74
C ASN A 69 -0.92 13.73 -2.05
N SER A 70 -0.73 14.34 -3.23
CA SER A 70 0.57 14.73 -3.77
C SER A 70 0.55 16.25 -4.05
N PRO A 71 1.56 17.01 -3.58
CA PRO A 71 1.68 18.45 -3.83
C PRO A 71 2.17 18.80 -5.24
#